data_AF-A0A7C1TWI1-F1
#
_entry.id   AF-A0A7C1TWI1-F1
#
_cell.length_a   1.000
_cell.length_b   1.000
_cell.length_c   1.000
_cell.angle_alpha   90.00
_cell.angle_beta   90.00
_cell.angle_gamma   90.00
#
_symmetry.space_group_name_H-M   'P 1'
#
loop_
_entity.id
_entity.type
_entity.pdbx_description
1 polymer ?
#
loop_
_entity_poly.entity_id
_entity_poly.type
_entity_poly.pdbx_seq_one_letter_code
_entity_poly.pdbx_strand_id
1 'polypeptide(L)'
;MPNATIAQTLLAWFDQYGRHDLPWQHPRTVYRVWISEIMLQQTQVVTVIPYFARFMNSFPDIRHLAGASEDNVMQHWSGLGYYARARNLHKAARHILENHAGVFPENIDEILALPGIGRSTAAAILAQAYGQRHAILDGNVKRVLTRLYAIEGWPGQKTIENQLWVLSENITPRQRPADYTQAIMDFGATLCRRSQPCCSDCPISDHCQAFQQDQPQRYPSPKPRTSPLPIKTTRMLLLKDEQGRVLLLKRPPSGIWGSLWSLPECNHDIDIADFCRERLGIEARGMKTGKVLRHSFSHFHLDITPISAHARPADHAVMASDERVWYNSRQPDSHGLPAPVKRLLEPTQDKSNPEQE
;
A
#
# COMPACT_ATOMS: atom_id res chain seq x y z
N MET A 1 36.58 -5.68 -7.29
CA MET A 1 36.11 -7.06 -7.56
C MET A 1 35.19 -7.03 -8.78
N PRO A 2 35.24 -8.04 -9.67
CA PRO A 2 34.21 -8.22 -10.69
C PRO A 2 32.86 -8.52 -10.01
N ASN A 3 31.77 -7.95 -10.51
CA ASN A 3 30.41 -8.05 -9.97
C ASN A 3 29.92 -9.49 -9.73
N ALA A 4 30.54 -10.48 -10.37
CA ALA A 4 30.27 -11.89 -10.19
C ALA A 4 30.40 -12.36 -8.73
N THR A 5 31.29 -11.74 -7.92
CA THR A 5 31.53 -12.19 -6.54
C THR A 5 30.39 -11.82 -5.58
N ILE A 6 29.79 -10.62 -5.70
CA ILE A 6 28.71 -10.19 -4.81
C ILE A 6 27.47 -11.08 -4.97
N ALA A 7 27.08 -11.39 -6.21
CA ALA A 7 25.93 -12.23 -6.47
C ALA A 7 26.11 -13.66 -5.94
N GLN A 8 27.29 -14.24 -6.14
CA GLN A 8 27.62 -15.58 -5.63
C GLN A 8 27.58 -15.63 -4.10
N THR A 9 28.15 -14.63 -3.44
CA THR A 9 28.13 -14.53 -1.98
C THR A 9 26.70 -14.39 -1.43
N LEU A 10 25.87 -13.55 -2.07
CA LEU A 10 24.47 -13.40 -1.66
C LEU A 10 23.64 -14.68 -1.91
N LEU A 11 23.89 -15.39 -3.01
CA LEU A 11 23.24 -16.67 -3.28
C LEU A 11 23.63 -17.74 -2.26
N ALA A 12 24.91 -17.86 -1.93
CA ALA A 12 25.38 -18.79 -0.90
C ALA A 12 24.79 -18.49 0.48
N TRP A 13 24.68 -17.20 0.82
CA TRP A 13 23.98 -16.78 2.03
C TRP A 13 22.49 -17.12 1.99
N PHE A 14 21.83 -16.88 0.85
CA PHE A 14 20.40 -17.16 0.68
C PHE A 14 20.08 -18.65 0.79
N ASP A 15 20.94 -19.52 0.30
CA ASP A 15 20.77 -20.97 0.41
C ASP A 15 20.73 -21.44 1.88
N GLN A 16 21.45 -20.76 2.77
CA GLN A 16 21.52 -21.11 4.20
C GLN A 16 20.53 -20.34 5.09
N TYR A 17 20.31 -19.05 4.81
CA TYR A 17 19.63 -18.12 5.71
C TYR A 17 18.46 -17.37 5.04
N GLY A 18 18.26 -17.57 3.74
CA GLY A 18 17.16 -16.97 2.98
C GLY A 18 15.79 -17.43 3.48
N ARG A 19 14.76 -16.62 3.19
CA ARG A 19 13.38 -17.00 3.48
C ARG A 19 12.84 -17.83 2.33
N HIS A 20 12.65 -19.11 2.61
CA HIS A 20 12.14 -20.11 1.67
C HIS A 20 10.71 -20.53 1.99
N ASP A 21 10.08 -20.01 3.04
CA ASP A 21 8.76 -20.42 3.55
C ASP A 21 7.65 -19.41 3.24
N LEU A 22 7.95 -18.38 2.43
CA LEU A 22 6.99 -17.33 2.11
C LEU A 22 5.82 -17.89 1.28
N PRO A 23 4.55 -17.58 1.60
CA PRO A 23 3.39 -18.22 0.96
C PRO A 23 3.37 -18.10 -0.57
N TRP A 24 3.79 -16.96 -1.11
CA TRP A 24 3.82 -16.70 -2.56
C TRP A 24 4.94 -17.44 -3.30
N GLN A 25 5.87 -18.09 -2.60
CA GLN A 25 6.91 -18.92 -3.21
C GLN A 25 6.45 -20.37 -3.46
N HIS A 26 5.32 -20.80 -2.87
CA HIS A 26 4.84 -22.18 -2.92
C HIS A 26 3.37 -22.27 -3.35
N PRO A 27 3.07 -22.63 -4.61
CA PRO A 27 3.99 -22.62 -5.75
C PRO A 27 4.35 -21.19 -6.19
N ARG A 28 5.52 -21.00 -6.81
CA ARG A 28 6.00 -19.70 -7.34
C ARG A 28 5.40 -19.38 -8.71
N THR A 29 4.07 -19.34 -8.82
CA THR A 29 3.38 -18.99 -10.07
C THR A 29 3.41 -17.48 -10.33
N VAL A 30 3.35 -17.05 -11.60
CA VAL A 30 3.32 -15.63 -11.96
C VAL A 30 2.20 -14.84 -11.27
N TYR A 31 1.00 -15.40 -11.17
CA TYR A 31 -0.12 -14.74 -10.51
C TYR A 31 0.19 -14.49 -9.01
N ARG A 32 0.63 -15.52 -8.29
CA ARG A 32 0.99 -15.41 -6.86
C ARG A 32 2.12 -14.39 -6.63
N VAL A 33 3.17 -14.43 -7.45
CA VAL A 33 4.29 -13.48 -7.41
C VAL A 33 3.79 -12.06 -7.66
N TRP A 34 2.98 -11.86 -8.70
CA TRP A 34 2.41 -10.54 -9.01
C TRP A 34 1.58 -9.98 -7.85
N ILE A 35 0.66 -10.77 -7.28
CA ILE A 35 -0.15 -10.34 -6.14
C ILE A 35 0.73 -9.96 -4.95
N SER A 36 1.71 -10.80 -4.59
CA SER A 36 2.61 -10.50 -3.47
C SER A 36 3.44 -9.25 -3.70
N GLU A 37 3.97 -9.07 -4.91
CA GLU A 37 4.79 -7.91 -5.25
C GLU A 37 4.01 -6.61 -5.11
N ILE A 38 2.75 -6.57 -5.55
CA ILE A 38 1.90 -5.38 -5.37
C ILE A 38 1.59 -5.16 -3.88
N MET A 39 1.28 -6.22 -3.12
CA MET A 39 1.00 -6.12 -1.68
C MET A 39 2.22 -5.66 -0.87
N LEU A 40 3.43 -6.06 -1.25
CA LEU A 40 4.68 -5.74 -0.54
C LEU A 40 5.19 -4.32 -0.79
N GLN A 41 4.63 -3.60 -1.77
CA GLN A 41 4.96 -2.19 -1.99
C GLN A 41 4.67 -1.36 -0.71
N GLN A 42 5.73 -0.85 -0.07
CA GLN A 42 5.63 -0.06 1.17
C GLN A 42 4.87 -0.76 2.30
N THR A 43 4.84 -2.10 2.32
CA THR A 43 4.15 -2.90 3.34
C THR A 43 5.07 -4.03 3.83
N GLN A 44 5.07 -4.31 5.13
CA GLN A 44 5.94 -5.35 5.70
C GLN A 44 5.43 -6.76 5.39
N VAL A 45 6.35 -7.70 5.20
CA VAL A 45 6.05 -9.13 4.92
C VAL A 45 5.08 -9.72 5.94
N VAL A 46 5.34 -9.52 7.24
CA VAL A 46 4.47 -10.03 8.32
C VAL A 46 3.03 -9.52 8.23
N THR A 47 2.84 -8.29 7.75
CA THR A 47 1.51 -7.72 7.52
C THR A 47 0.86 -8.32 6.28
N VAL A 48 1.63 -8.58 5.23
CA VAL A 48 1.11 -9.09 3.95
C VAL A 48 0.65 -10.54 4.03
N ILE A 49 1.35 -11.42 4.76
CA ILE A 49 1.07 -12.87 4.84
C ILE A 49 -0.43 -13.18 5.01
N PRO A 50 -1.13 -12.67 6.05
CA PRO A 50 -2.54 -12.98 6.25
C PRO A 50 -3.45 -12.37 5.17
N TYR A 51 -3.09 -11.23 4.58
CA TYR A 51 -3.85 -10.63 3.48
C TYR A 51 -3.71 -11.45 2.21
N PHE A 52 -2.50 -11.86 1.88
CA PHE A 52 -2.21 -12.71 0.73
C PHE A 52 -2.99 -14.04 0.81
N ALA A 53 -2.97 -14.70 1.97
CA ALA A 53 -3.70 -15.97 2.16
C ALA A 53 -5.21 -15.82 1.90
N ARG A 54 -5.87 -14.81 2.50
CA ARG A 54 -7.30 -14.54 2.26
C ARG A 54 -7.58 -14.15 0.81
N PHE A 55 -6.72 -13.32 0.22
CA PHE A 55 -6.87 -12.85 -1.16
C PHE A 55 -6.78 -14.02 -2.15
N MET A 56 -5.81 -14.91 -1.98
CA MET A 56 -5.64 -16.09 -2.83
C MET A 56 -6.79 -17.09 -2.67
N ASN A 57 -7.42 -17.17 -1.50
CA ASN A 57 -8.58 -18.02 -1.29
C ASN A 57 -9.81 -17.52 -2.09
N SER A 58 -10.04 -16.20 -2.10
CA SER A 58 -11.19 -15.60 -2.79
C SER A 58 -10.94 -15.37 -4.30
N PHE A 59 -9.69 -15.09 -4.67
CA PHE A 59 -9.26 -14.79 -6.03
C PHE A 59 -8.07 -15.69 -6.41
N PRO A 60 -8.31 -16.99 -6.68
CA PRO A 60 -7.23 -17.96 -6.90
C PRO A 60 -6.45 -17.74 -8.20
N ASP A 61 -7.03 -17.05 -9.19
CA ASP A 61 -6.40 -16.74 -10.47
C ASP A 61 -6.84 -15.39 -11.05
N ILE A 62 -6.26 -15.01 -12.19
CA ILE A 62 -6.53 -13.76 -12.91
C ILE A 62 -8.01 -13.63 -13.31
N ARG A 63 -8.66 -14.74 -13.71
CA ARG A 63 -10.06 -14.71 -14.17
C ARG A 63 -10.99 -14.40 -13.01
N HIS A 64 -10.76 -15.02 -11.85
CA HIS A 64 -11.52 -14.73 -10.63
C HIS A 64 -11.31 -13.29 -10.17
N LEU A 65 -10.07 -12.79 -10.21
CA LEU A 65 -9.78 -11.40 -9.84
C LEU A 65 -10.41 -10.40 -10.80
N ALA A 66 -10.31 -10.63 -12.12
CA ALA A 66 -10.85 -9.74 -13.14
C ALA A 66 -12.39 -9.70 -13.14
N GLY A 67 -13.03 -10.84 -12.89
CA GLY A 67 -14.48 -10.99 -12.82
C GLY A 67 -15.09 -10.49 -11.50
N ALA A 68 -14.29 -10.18 -10.48
CA ALA A 68 -14.78 -9.68 -9.21
C ALA A 68 -15.34 -8.24 -9.34
N SER A 69 -16.26 -7.90 -8.44
CA SER A 69 -16.66 -6.50 -8.27
C SER A 69 -15.53 -5.70 -7.62
N GLU A 70 -15.43 -4.41 -7.96
CA GLU A 70 -14.42 -3.54 -7.36
C GLU A 70 -14.57 -3.47 -5.84
N ASP A 71 -15.80 -3.41 -5.32
CA ASP A 71 -16.06 -3.40 -3.88
C ASP A 71 -15.51 -4.64 -3.17
N ASN A 72 -15.65 -5.83 -3.77
CA ASN A 72 -15.13 -7.07 -3.19
C ASN A 72 -13.59 -7.07 -3.15
N VAL A 73 -12.91 -6.58 -4.19
CA VAL A 73 -11.45 -6.44 -4.20
C VAL A 73 -11.00 -5.41 -3.15
N MET A 74 -11.68 -4.27 -3.06
CA MET A 74 -11.37 -3.22 -2.09
C MET A 74 -11.57 -3.67 -0.65
N GLN A 75 -12.57 -4.51 -0.40
CA GLN A 75 -12.79 -5.15 0.91
C GLN A 75 -11.59 -6.02 1.30
N HIS A 76 -11.14 -6.91 0.42
CA HIS A 76 -9.98 -7.77 0.70
C HIS A 76 -8.69 -6.98 0.93
N TRP A 77 -8.60 -5.77 0.38
CA TRP A 77 -7.48 -4.84 0.58
C TRP A 77 -7.64 -3.93 1.80
N SER A 78 -8.82 -3.85 2.41
CA SER A 78 -9.12 -2.92 3.50
C SER A 78 -8.17 -3.14 4.68
N GLY A 79 -7.43 -2.09 5.06
CA GLY A 79 -6.43 -2.13 6.12
C GLY A 79 -4.99 -2.26 5.63
N LEU A 80 -4.74 -2.69 4.38
CA LEU A 80 -3.39 -2.79 3.82
C LEU A 80 -2.81 -1.44 3.37
N GLY A 81 -3.66 -0.42 3.23
CA GLY A 81 -3.28 0.93 2.82
C GLY A 81 -2.89 1.05 1.34
N TYR A 82 -2.62 2.29 0.89
CA TYR A 82 -2.27 2.62 -0.50
C TYR A 82 -3.25 2.00 -1.52
N TYR A 83 -4.54 2.29 -1.35
CA TYR A 83 -5.67 1.70 -2.08
C TYR A 83 -5.62 1.82 -3.60
N ALA A 84 -4.86 2.77 -4.14
CA ALA A 84 -4.59 2.83 -5.58
C ALA A 84 -3.93 1.55 -6.10
N ARG A 85 -3.15 0.83 -5.27
CA ARG A 85 -2.57 -0.47 -5.62
C ARG A 85 -3.63 -1.51 -5.94
N ALA A 86 -4.66 -1.65 -5.09
CA ALA A 86 -5.77 -2.58 -5.30
C ALA A 86 -6.54 -2.26 -6.59
N ARG A 87 -6.84 -0.97 -6.81
CA ARG A 87 -7.56 -0.53 -8.01
C ARG A 87 -6.76 -0.79 -9.29
N ASN A 88 -5.47 -0.47 -9.27
CA ASN A 88 -4.59 -0.72 -10.41
C ASN A 88 -4.39 -2.22 -10.65
N LEU A 89 -4.22 -3.01 -9.59
CA LEU A 89 -4.17 -4.47 -9.65
C LEU A 89 -5.41 -5.05 -10.33
N HIS A 90 -6.59 -4.61 -9.93
CA HIS A 90 -7.85 -5.07 -10.52
C HIS A 90 -8.00 -4.64 -11.99
N LYS A 91 -7.66 -3.38 -12.31
CA LYS A 91 -7.62 -2.89 -13.70
C LYS A 91 -6.65 -3.68 -14.56
N ALA A 92 -5.47 -3.99 -14.05
CA ALA A 92 -4.48 -4.83 -14.72
C ALA A 92 -4.99 -6.26 -14.91
N ALA A 93 -5.68 -6.85 -13.93
CA ALA A 93 -6.30 -8.18 -14.08
C ALA A 93 -7.30 -8.20 -15.24
N ARG A 94 -8.18 -7.20 -15.31
CA ARG A 94 -9.14 -7.03 -16.42
C ARG A 94 -8.44 -6.83 -17.76
N HIS A 95 -7.41 -5.98 -17.79
CA HIS A 95 -6.61 -5.76 -18.99
C HIS A 95 -5.95 -7.06 -19.49
N ILE A 96 -5.40 -7.87 -18.58
CA ILE A 96 -4.81 -9.18 -18.92
C ILE A 96 -5.88 -10.13 -19.46
N LEU A 97 -7.07 -10.16 -18.83
CA LEU A 97 -8.17 -11.00 -19.30
C LEU A 97 -8.62 -10.62 -20.72
N GLU A 98 -8.78 -9.33 -20.98
CA GLU A 98 -9.30 -8.79 -22.25
C GLU A 98 -8.26 -8.83 -23.38
N ASN A 99 -7.02 -8.42 -23.12
CA ASN A 99 -6.00 -8.19 -24.16
C ASN A 99 -5.01 -9.36 -24.29
N HIS A 100 -4.89 -10.20 -23.26
CA HIS A 100 -3.97 -11.35 -23.23
C HIS A 100 -4.68 -12.68 -22.93
N ALA A 101 -6.01 -12.74 -23.10
CA ALA A 101 -6.84 -13.93 -22.86
C ALA A 101 -6.70 -14.57 -21.47
N GLY A 102 -6.32 -13.76 -20.46
CA GLY A 102 -6.07 -14.22 -19.10
C GLY A 102 -4.69 -14.84 -18.87
N VAL A 103 -3.79 -14.77 -19.85
CA VAL A 103 -2.39 -15.19 -19.73
C VAL A 103 -1.54 -13.99 -19.35
N PHE A 104 -0.78 -14.09 -18.26
CA PHE A 104 0.06 -12.99 -17.81
C PHE A 104 1.23 -12.79 -18.81
N PRO A 105 1.48 -11.58 -19.33
CA PRO A 105 2.51 -11.36 -20.34
C PRO A 105 3.92 -11.68 -19.83
N GLU A 106 4.78 -12.15 -20.74
CA GLU A 106 6.19 -12.50 -20.46
C GLU A 106 7.17 -11.47 -21.01
N ASN A 107 6.68 -10.49 -21.77
CA ASN A 107 7.47 -9.39 -22.29
C ASN A 107 7.46 -8.21 -21.29
N ILE A 108 8.62 -7.61 -21.06
CA ILE A 108 8.74 -6.51 -20.08
C ILE A 108 7.93 -5.27 -20.47
N ASP A 109 7.86 -4.92 -21.75
CA ASP A 109 7.13 -3.73 -22.22
C ASP A 109 5.62 -3.90 -22.05
N GLU A 110 5.11 -5.11 -22.30
CA GLU A 110 3.71 -5.47 -22.04
C GLU A 110 3.38 -5.39 -20.54
N ILE A 111 4.26 -5.92 -19.68
CA ILE A 111 4.08 -5.84 -18.23
C ILE A 111 4.13 -4.39 -17.74
N LEU A 112 5.01 -3.55 -18.32
CA LEU A 112 5.11 -2.14 -17.96
C LEU A 112 3.90 -1.32 -18.40
N ALA A 113 3.19 -1.75 -19.43
CA ALA A 113 1.93 -1.14 -19.85
C ALA A 113 0.78 -1.42 -18.85
N LEU A 114 0.92 -2.44 -17.99
CA LEU A 114 -0.11 -2.78 -17.01
C LEU A 114 -0.23 -1.72 -15.90
N PRO A 115 -1.47 -1.32 -15.53
CA PRO A 115 -1.69 -0.35 -14.46
C PRO A 115 -1.01 -0.73 -13.14
N GLY A 116 -0.25 0.22 -12.58
CA GLY A 116 0.38 0.07 -11.26
C GLY A 116 1.64 -0.80 -11.23
N ILE A 117 2.14 -1.26 -12.38
CA ILE A 117 3.40 -1.99 -12.48
C ILE A 117 4.50 -1.05 -12.98
N GLY A 118 5.52 -0.83 -12.14
CA GLY A 118 6.72 -0.07 -12.52
C GLY A 118 7.89 -0.99 -12.85
N ARG A 119 8.99 -0.39 -13.34
CA ARG A 119 10.23 -1.08 -13.77
C ARG A 119 10.69 -2.18 -12.82
N SER A 120 10.85 -1.86 -11.53
CA SER A 120 11.34 -2.84 -10.55
C SER A 120 10.34 -3.97 -10.28
N THR A 121 9.04 -3.70 -10.32
CA THR A 121 8.01 -4.71 -10.10
C THR A 121 7.90 -5.63 -11.32
N ALA A 122 7.94 -5.09 -12.54
CA ALA A 122 7.98 -5.88 -13.77
C ALA A 122 9.19 -6.83 -13.77
N ALA A 123 10.37 -6.29 -13.44
CA ALA A 123 11.60 -7.07 -13.32
C ALA A 123 11.50 -8.18 -12.25
N ALA A 124 10.93 -7.87 -11.07
CA ALA A 124 10.76 -8.84 -10.00
C ALA A 124 9.85 -10.01 -10.44
N ILE A 125 8.73 -9.70 -11.09
CA ILE A 125 7.79 -10.71 -11.61
C ILE A 125 8.49 -11.60 -12.64
N LEU A 126 9.17 -11.01 -13.63
CA LEU A 126 9.87 -11.76 -14.67
C LEU A 126 10.99 -12.63 -14.11
N ALA A 127 11.77 -12.10 -13.17
CA ALA A 127 12.86 -12.86 -12.55
C ALA A 127 12.34 -14.01 -11.70
N GLN A 128 11.33 -13.77 -10.86
CA GLN A 128 10.86 -14.78 -9.90
C GLN A 128 9.96 -15.84 -10.54
N ALA A 129 9.04 -15.45 -11.42
CA ALA A 129 8.06 -16.36 -12.00
C ALA A 129 8.57 -17.05 -13.27
N TYR A 130 9.34 -16.35 -14.10
CA TYR A 130 9.81 -16.86 -15.40
C TYR A 130 11.32 -17.14 -15.43
N GLY A 131 12.05 -16.87 -14.35
CA GLY A 131 13.50 -17.10 -14.29
C GLY A 131 14.29 -16.20 -15.25
N GLN A 132 13.72 -15.11 -15.74
CA GLN A 132 14.38 -14.21 -16.68
C GLN A 132 15.37 -13.29 -15.96
N ARG A 133 16.50 -12.95 -16.60
CA ARG A 133 17.50 -12.05 -16.01
C ARG A 133 17.04 -10.60 -16.09
N HIS A 134 16.36 -10.13 -15.05
CA HIS A 134 16.03 -8.71 -14.87
C HIS A 134 16.49 -8.21 -13.50
N ALA A 135 17.09 -7.03 -13.49
CA ALA A 135 17.53 -6.38 -12.25
C ALA A 135 16.36 -5.67 -11.57
N ILE A 136 16.33 -5.67 -10.24
CA ILE A 136 15.34 -4.94 -9.44
C ILE A 136 16.00 -3.76 -8.71
N LEU A 137 15.22 -2.77 -8.31
CA LEU A 137 15.71 -1.61 -7.57
C LEU A 137 14.65 -1.06 -6.59
N ASP A 138 14.18 -1.94 -5.71
CA ASP A 138 13.27 -1.58 -4.62
C ASP A 138 14.00 -0.79 -3.50
N GLY A 139 13.27 -0.43 -2.44
CA GLY A 139 13.86 0.30 -1.32
C GLY A 139 14.95 -0.48 -0.57
N ASN A 140 14.93 -1.81 -0.59
CA ASN A 140 15.96 -2.66 0.01
C ASN A 140 17.23 -2.64 -0.84
N VAL A 141 17.12 -2.88 -2.13
CA VAL A 141 18.24 -2.88 -3.07
C VAL A 141 18.87 -1.49 -3.15
N LYS A 142 18.08 -0.41 -3.24
CA LYS A 142 18.62 0.97 -3.19
C LYS A 142 19.50 1.18 -1.97
N ARG A 143 19.05 0.76 -0.78
CA ARG A 143 19.82 0.87 0.46
C ARG A 143 21.10 0.02 0.42
N VAL A 144 21.00 -1.23 0.00
CA VAL A 144 22.17 -2.12 -0.14
C VAL A 144 23.22 -1.51 -1.04
N LEU A 145 22.83 -1.08 -2.24
CA LEU A 145 23.75 -0.50 -3.23
C LEU A 145 24.37 0.83 -2.76
N THR A 146 23.57 1.73 -2.19
CA THR A 146 24.13 2.99 -1.66
C THR A 146 25.15 2.78 -0.55
N ARG A 147 24.98 1.74 0.29
CA ARG A 147 25.96 1.39 1.33
C ARG A 147 27.18 0.69 0.74
N LEU A 148 26.96 -0.29 -0.13
CA LEU A 148 28.02 -1.07 -0.76
C LEU A 148 29.04 -0.17 -1.48
N TYR A 149 28.54 0.86 -2.18
CA TYR A 149 29.34 1.77 -2.99
C TYR A 149 29.45 3.20 -2.42
N ALA A 150 29.05 3.42 -1.15
CA ALA A 150 29.08 4.73 -0.47
C ALA A 150 28.50 5.89 -1.32
N ILE A 151 27.38 5.66 -2.00
CA ILE A 151 26.77 6.63 -2.94
C ILE A 151 25.99 7.69 -2.16
N GLU A 152 26.50 8.91 -2.18
CA GLU A 152 25.81 10.06 -1.60
C GLU A 152 24.66 10.57 -2.48
N GLY A 153 23.67 11.18 -1.84
CA GLY A 153 22.50 11.74 -2.52
C GLY A 153 21.25 10.90 -2.29
N TRP A 154 20.09 11.56 -2.41
CA TRP A 154 18.81 10.91 -2.18
C TRP A 154 18.48 9.95 -3.34
N PRO A 155 18.25 8.64 -3.11
CA PRO A 155 17.98 7.67 -4.19
C PRO A 155 16.68 7.88 -5.00
N GLY A 156 15.90 8.91 -4.66
CA GLY A 156 14.77 9.36 -5.47
C GLY A 156 15.14 10.46 -6.48
N GLN A 157 16.35 11.02 -6.42
CA GLN A 157 16.86 11.90 -7.46
C GLN A 157 17.23 11.08 -8.69
N LYS A 158 16.87 11.58 -9.88
CA LYS A 158 17.01 10.84 -11.15
C LYS A 158 18.46 10.45 -11.44
N THR A 159 19.42 11.31 -11.11
CA THR A 159 20.85 11.07 -11.28
C THR A 159 21.32 9.86 -10.48
N ILE A 160 21.01 9.86 -9.18
CA ILE A 160 21.36 8.78 -8.24
C ILE A 160 20.60 7.49 -8.60
N GLU A 161 19.32 7.60 -8.92
CA GLU A 161 18.51 6.44 -9.32
C GLU A 161 19.06 5.75 -10.58
N ASN A 162 19.47 6.52 -11.59
CA ASN A 162 20.06 5.97 -12.81
C ASN A 162 21.40 5.26 -12.52
N GLN A 163 22.25 5.83 -11.67
CA GLN A 163 23.49 5.19 -11.22
C GLN A 163 23.22 3.86 -10.52
N LEU A 164 22.22 3.82 -9.64
CA LEU A 164 21.83 2.61 -8.93
C LEU A 164 21.26 1.53 -9.85
N TRP A 165 20.53 1.90 -10.90
CA TRP A 165 20.08 0.95 -11.92
C TRP A 165 21.24 0.27 -12.63
N VAL A 166 22.23 1.03 -13.10
CA VAL A 166 23.43 0.48 -13.74
C VAL A 166 24.15 -0.49 -12.81
N LEU A 167 24.29 -0.15 -11.53
CA LEU A 167 24.91 -1.05 -10.55
C LEU A 167 24.08 -2.33 -10.34
N SER A 168 22.75 -2.21 -10.21
CA SER A 168 21.87 -3.37 -10.04
C SER A 168 21.94 -4.33 -11.24
N GLU A 169 21.93 -3.79 -12.46
CA GLU A 169 22.07 -4.56 -13.70
C GLU A 169 23.43 -5.28 -13.79
N ASN A 170 24.48 -4.63 -13.32
CA ASN A 170 25.84 -5.15 -13.29
C ASN A 170 26.02 -6.30 -12.31
N ILE A 171 25.37 -6.25 -11.14
CA ILE A 171 25.47 -7.30 -10.11
C ILE A 171 24.46 -8.44 -10.30
N THR A 172 23.40 -8.25 -11.09
CA THR A 172 22.40 -9.31 -11.32
C THR A 172 23.04 -10.49 -12.09
N PRO A 173 23.09 -11.71 -11.54
CA PRO A 173 23.74 -12.84 -12.17
C PRO A 173 22.94 -13.37 -13.37
N ARG A 174 23.62 -14.11 -14.27
CA ARG A 174 22.96 -14.83 -15.36
C ARG A 174 22.31 -16.13 -14.90
N GLN A 175 22.88 -16.77 -13.89
CA GLN A 175 22.38 -18.01 -13.30
C GLN A 175 21.58 -17.69 -12.04
N ARG A 176 20.51 -18.46 -11.79
CA ARG A 176 19.62 -18.31 -10.63
C ARG A 176 19.09 -16.87 -10.40
N PRO A 177 18.61 -16.13 -11.43
CA PRO A 177 18.14 -14.76 -11.26
C PRO A 177 16.92 -14.65 -10.34
N ALA A 178 16.07 -15.69 -10.29
CA ALA A 178 14.93 -15.77 -9.37
C ALA A 178 15.39 -15.75 -7.91
N ASP A 179 16.34 -16.63 -7.57
CA ASP A 179 16.87 -16.76 -6.22
C ASP A 179 17.68 -15.52 -5.84
N TYR A 180 18.47 -14.99 -6.76
CA TYR A 180 19.23 -13.76 -6.51
C TYR A 180 18.30 -12.57 -6.23
N THR A 181 17.22 -12.42 -6.99
CA THR A 181 16.22 -11.37 -6.77
C THR A 181 15.62 -11.47 -5.37
N GLN A 182 15.28 -12.68 -4.90
CA GLN A 182 14.84 -12.88 -3.52
C GLN A 182 15.96 -12.62 -2.51
N ALA A 183 17.18 -13.11 -2.78
CA ALA A 183 18.35 -12.99 -1.92
C ALA A 183 18.69 -11.55 -1.59
N ILE A 184 18.74 -10.66 -2.59
CA ILE A 184 19.08 -9.25 -2.35
C ILE A 184 17.97 -8.50 -1.60
N MET A 185 16.71 -8.85 -1.84
CA MET A 185 15.58 -8.30 -1.07
C MET A 185 15.62 -8.76 0.38
N ASP A 186 15.83 -10.06 0.61
CA ASP A 186 15.95 -10.65 1.95
C ASP A 186 17.13 -10.08 2.70
N PHE A 187 18.30 -10.04 2.07
CA PHE A 187 19.52 -9.46 2.64
C PHE A 187 19.29 -8.01 3.09
N GLY A 188 18.65 -7.19 2.25
CA GLY A 188 18.27 -5.83 2.62
C GLY A 188 17.27 -5.79 3.77
N ALA A 189 16.30 -6.70 3.81
CA ALA A 189 15.25 -6.73 4.82
C ALA A 189 15.73 -7.24 6.20
N THR A 190 16.67 -8.18 6.24
CA THR A 190 17.04 -8.91 7.47
C THR A 190 18.41 -8.54 8.03
N LEU A 191 19.41 -8.29 7.17
CA LEU A 191 20.79 -7.96 7.59
C LEU A 191 21.12 -6.49 7.37
N CYS A 192 21.05 -6.01 6.12
CA CYS A 192 21.35 -4.63 5.75
C CYS A 192 20.15 -3.70 6.04
N ARG A 193 19.64 -3.77 7.27
CA ARG A 193 18.42 -3.08 7.74
C ARG A 193 18.58 -1.56 7.73
N ARG A 194 17.45 -0.86 7.65
CA ARG A 194 17.43 0.61 7.65
C ARG A 194 18.14 1.20 8.88
N SER A 195 17.73 0.77 10.06
CA SER A 195 18.36 1.09 11.35
C SER A 195 19.17 -0.10 11.85
N GLN A 196 20.31 0.16 12.47
CA GLN A 196 21.16 -0.86 13.10
C GLN A 196 21.41 -2.08 12.17
N PRO A 197 22.09 -1.88 11.02
CA PRO A 197 22.46 -2.99 10.14
C PRO A 197 23.40 -3.97 10.86
N CYS A 198 23.21 -5.28 10.64
CA CYS A 198 24.05 -6.33 11.21
C CYS A 198 25.33 -6.49 10.38
N CYS A 199 26.22 -5.50 10.41
CA CYS A 199 27.42 -5.52 9.58
C CYS A 199 28.42 -6.62 9.97
N SER A 200 28.45 -7.06 11.23
CA SER A 200 29.29 -8.18 11.69
C SER A 200 28.95 -9.50 11.01
N ASP A 201 27.67 -9.70 10.70
CA ASP A 201 27.13 -10.95 10.14
C ASP A 201 26.87 -10.80 8.62
N CYS A 202 27.30 -9.68 8.04
CA CYS A 202 27.04 -9.33 6.66
C CYS A 202 28.04 -10.06 5.75
N PRO A 203 27.58 -10.96 4.84
CA PRO A 203 28.49 -11.78 4.04
C PRO A 203 29.29 -10.96 3.00
N ILE A 204 28.91 -9.70 2.77
CA ILE A 204 29.58 -8.77 1.85
C ILE A 204 30.21 -7.56 2.57
N SER A 205 30.41 -7.63 3.90
CA SER A 205 30.98 -6.55 4.71
C SER A 205 32.33 -6.06 4.20
N ASP A 206 33.21 -6.98 3.81
CA ASP A 206 34.59 -6.71 3.39
C ASP A 206 34.66 -5.88 2.11
N HIS A 207 33.55 -5.81 1.37
CA HIS A 207 33.42 -5.05 0.13
C HIS A 207 32.54 -3.81 0.29
N CYS A 208 31.95 -3.60 1.47
CA CYS A 208 31.03 -2.50 1.73
C CYS A 208 31.79 -1.23 2.09
N GLN A 209 31.83 -0.27 1.16
CA GLN A 209 32.54 0.99 1.36
C GLN A 209 31.99 1.78 2.56
N ALA A 210 30.67 1.81 2.76
CA ALA A 210 30.11 2.48 3.92
C ALA A 210 30.48 1.81 5.25
N PHE A 211 30.73 0.50 5.25
CA PHE A 211 31.23 -0.21 6.44
C PHE A 211 32.71 0.10 6.67
N GLN A 212 33.54 0.09 5.63
CA GLN A 212 34.95 0.47 5.69
C GLN A 212 35.17 1.92 6.16
N GLN A 213 34.16 2.79 5.99
CA GLN A 213 34.15 4.18 6.45
C GLN A 213 33.52 4.37 7.84
N ASP A 214 33.12 3.28 8.52
CA ASP A 214 32.38 3.30 9.79
C ASP A 214 31.07 4.12 9.74
N GLN A 215 30.47 4.25 8.55
CA GLN A 215 29.30 5.10 8.31
C GLN A 215 28.14 4.40 7.55
N PRO A 216 27.79 3.13 7.82
CA PRO A 216 26.71 2.45 7.10
C PRO A 216 25.34 3.13 7.29
N GLN A 217 25.12 3.84 8.40
CA GLN A 217 23.87 4.55 8.68
C GLN A 217 23.72 5.89 7.95
N ARG A 218 24.81 6.44 7.39
CA ARG A 218 24.77 7.66 6.56
C ARG A 218 24.04 7.42 5.23
N TYR A 219 23.97 6.17 4.80
CA TYR A 219 23.40 5.76 3.51
C TYR A 219 22.10 4.95 3.68
N PRO A 220 21.09 5.17 2.82
CA PRO A 220 21.05 6.22 1.79
C PRO A 220 20.84 7.61 2.38
N SER A 221 21.24 8.67 1.66
CA SER A 221 20.92 10.04 2.08
C SER A 221 19.39 10.24 2.13
N PRO A 222 18.88 10.92 3.17
CA PRO A 222 17.45 11.08 3.36
C PRO A 222 16.83 11.92 2.24
N LYS A 223 15.53 11.71 1.99
CA LYS A 223 14.75 12.62 1.14
C LYS A 223 14.84 14.04 1.71
N PRO A 224 15.13 15.06 0.88
CA PRO A 224 15.03 16.46 1.30
C PRO A 224 13.65 16.73 1.88
N ARG A 225 13.58 17.23 3.12
CA ARG A 225 12.31 17.46 3.81
C ARG A 225 11.68 18.76 3.32
N THR A 226 10.45 18.68 2.84
CA THR A 226 9.56 19.84 2.82
C THR A 226 8.83 19.85 4.16
N SER A 227 9.29 20.69 5.09
CA SER A 227 8.74 20.80 6.44
C SER A 227 8.42 22.27 6.73
N PRO A 228 7.27 22.59 7.35
CA PRO A 228 6.21 21.67 7.80
C PRO A 228 5.42 21.04 6.64
N LEU A 229 4.86 19.84 6.87
CA LEU A 229 3.90 19.24 5.93
C LEU A 229 2.61 20.07 5.92
N PRO A 230 1.94 20.23 4.76
CA PRO A 230 0.68 20.95 4.69
C PRO A 230 -0.40 20.25 5.53
N ILE A 231 -1.28 21.04 6.14
CA ILE A 231 -2.44 20.56 6.89
C ILE A 231 -3.69 20.86 6.06
N LYS A 232 -4.48 19.83 5.80
CA LYS A 232 -5.82 19.93 5.21
C LYS A 232 -6.85 19.70 6.30
N THR A 233 -7.98 20.37 6.21
CA THR A 233 -9.07 20.22 7.18
C THR A 233 -10.36 19.81 6.47
N THR A 234 -11.18 19.00 7.12
CA THR A 234 -12.51 18.61 6.61
C THR A 234 -13.47 18.32 7.76
N ARG A 235 -14.78 18.38 7.49
CA ARG A 235 -15.81 17.90 8.41
C ARG A 235 -16.38 16.60 7.87
N MET A 236 -16.48 15.58 8.72
CA MET A 236 -17.11 14.30 8.38
C MET A 236 -18.39 14.11 9.17
N LEU A 237 -19.47 13.76 8.49
CA LEU A 237 -20.82 13.72 9.06
C LEU A 237 -21.21 12.28 9.45
N LEU A 238 -21.37 12.02 10.75
CA LEU A 238 -21.95 10.79 11.30
C LEU A 238 -23.47 10.94 11.38
N LEU A 239 -24.12 10.80 10.22
CA LEU A 239 -25.57 10.88 10.09
C LEU A 239 -26.19 9.53 10.43
N LYS A 240 -27.02 9.46 11.48
CA LYS A 240 -27.69 8.25 11.95
C LYS A 240 -29.17 8.26 11.63
N ASP A 241 -29.70 7.18 11.07
CA ASP A 241 -31.14 7.00 10.91
C ASP A 241 -31.82 6.57 12.23
N GLU A 242 -33.13 6.36 12.19
CA GLU A 242 -33.93 5.93 13.36
C GLU A 242 -33.51 4.54 13.89
N GLN A 243 -32.92 3.69 13.05
CA GLN A 243 -32.41 2.37 13.41
C GLN A 243 -30.97 2.43 13.94
N GLY A 244 -30.36 3.62 13.97
CA GLY A 244 -28.98 3.84 14.41
C GLY A 244 -27.92 3.45 13.37
N ARG A 245 -28.31 3.16 12.13
CA ARG A 245 -27.38 2.93 11.01
C ARG A 245 -26.77 4.25 10.56
N VAL A 246 -25.54 4.21 10.09
CA VAL A 246 -24.77 5.40 9.68
C VAL A 246 -24.73 5.51 8.16
N LEU A 247 -25.03 6.70 7.62
CA LEU A 247 -24.91 6.93 6.19
C LEU A 247 -23.43 6.90 5.76
N LEU A 248 -23.13 6.09 4.74
CA LEU A 248 -21.87 6.12 4.02
C LEU A 248 -22.11 6.41 2.55
N LEU A 249 -21.14 7.08 1.94
CA LEU A 249 -21.07 7.35 0.51
C LEU A 249 -19.84 6.67 -0.07
N LYS A 250 -19.96 6.18 -1.31
CA LYS A 250 -18.80 5.70 -2.05
C LYS A 250 -17.95 6.88 -2.51
N ARG A 251 -16.64 6.83 -2.26
CA ARG A 251 -15.72 7.88 -2.71
C ARG A 251 -15.42 7.72 -4.20
N PRO A 252 -15.21 8.83 -4.94
CA PRO A 252 -14.76 8.78 -6.33
C PRO A 252 -13.49 7.91 -6.51
N PRO A 253 -13.24 7.34 -7.70
CA PRO A 253 -12.07 6.47 -7.92
C PRO A 253 -10.71 7.16 -7.76
N SER A 254 -10.67 8.49 -7.90
CA SER A 254 -9.48 9.33 -7.77
C SER A 254 -9.45 10.07 -6.42
N GLY A 255 -8.26 10.50 -6.00
CA GLY A 255 -8.06 11.20 -4.73
C GLY A 255 -7.84 10.27 -3.52
N ILE A 256 -7.99 10.84 -2.32
CA ILE A 256 -7.75 10.11 -1.07
C ILE A 256 -8.80 9.01 -0.91
N TRP A 257 -8.33 7.80 -0.55
CA TRP A 257 -9.18 6.64 -0.32
C TRP A 257 -10.15 6.30 -1.46
N GLY A 258 -9.76 6.55 -2.71
CA GLY A 258 -10.66 6.37 -3.84
C GLY A 258 -11.32 4.97 -3.89
N SER A 259 -12.60 4.96 -4.25
CA SER A 259 -13.49 3.78 -4.27
C SER A 259 -13.77 3.11 -2.93
N LEU A 260 -13.31 3.67 -1.80
CA LEU A 260 -13.75 3.20 -0.48
C LEU A 260 -15.05 3.86 -0.06
N TRP A 261 -15.76 3.20 0.86
CA TRP A 261 -16.93 3.77 1.53
C TRP A 261 -16.48 4.68 2.67
N SER A 262 -17.07 5.87 2.78
CA SER A 262 -16.68 6.90 3.75
C SER A 262 -17.89 7.67 4.26
N LEU A 263 -17.73 8.36 5.39
CA LEU A 263 -18.72 9.33 5.85
C LEU A 263 -18.87 10.46 4.81
N PRO A 264 -20.07 11.04 4.63
CA PRO A 264 -20.24 12.29 3.93
C PRO A 264 -19.28 13.35 4.47
N GLU A 265 -18.65 14.12 3.58
CA GLU A 265 -17.69 15.14 3.95
C GLU A 265 -18.01 16.49 3.31
N CYS A 266 -17.77 17.57 4.04
CA CYS A 266 -17.92 18.93 3.54
C CYS A 266 -16.81 19.84 4.08
N ASN A 267 -16.34 20.77 3.25
CA ASN A 267 -15.35 21.78 3.65
C ASN A 267 -15.93 22.73 4.69
N HIS A 268 -15.08 23.41 5.47
CA HIS A 268 -15.50 24.24 6.61
C HIS A 268 -16.34 25.48 6.23
N ASP A 269 -16.24 25.95 5.00
CA ASP A 269 -16.91 27.11 4.41
C ASP A 269 -18.37 26.85 3.99
N ILE A 270 -18.80 25.59 3.94
CA ILE A 270 -20.16 25.20 3.55
C ILE A 270 -21.06 25.17 4.81
N ASP A 271 -22.34 25.53 4.74
CA ASP A 271 -23.25 25.23 5.86
C ASP A 271 -23.62 23.73 5.88
N ILE A 272 -23.56 23.09 7.05
CA ILE A 272 -23.77 21.63 7.15
C ILE A 272 -25.24 21.27 6.87
N ALA A 273 -26.19 22.06 7.36
CA ALA A 273 -27.60 21.80 7.15
C ALA A 273 -27.95 21.96 5.67
N ASP A 274 -27.43 22.99 5.00
CA ASP A 274 -27.62 23.21 3.56
C ASP A 274 -27.01 22.05 2.76
N PHE A 275 -25.78 21.64 3.09
CA PHE A 275 -25.15 20.49 2.45
C PHE A 275 -25.99 19.21 2.58
N CYS A 276 -26.52 18.94 3.78
CA CYS A 276 -27.35 17.75 4.00
C CYS A 276 -28.65 17.80 3.19
N ARG A 277 -29.34 18.95 3.17
CA ARG A 277 -30.59 19.10 2.42
C ARG A 277 -30.36 19.02 0.91
N GLU A 278 -29.41 19.78 0.38
CA GLU A 278 -29.21 19.92 -1.06
C GLU A 278 -28.47 18.75 -1.70
N ARG A 279 -27.47 18.19 -1.01
CA ARG A 279 -26.59 17.15 -1.59
C ARG A 279 -26.99 15.75 -1.18
N LEU A 280 -27.57 15.58 0.01
CA LEU A 280 -27.96 14.27 0.53
C LEU A 280 -29.47 14.05 0.54
N GLY A 281 -30.27 15.11 0.46
CA GLY A 281 -31.72 15.03 0.63
C GLY A 281 -32.14 14.72 2.08
N ILE A 282 -31.32 15.15 3.06
CA ILE A 282 -31.47 14.81 4.48
C ILE A 282 -31.61 16.08 5.31
N GLU A 283 -32.58 16.08 6.23
CA GLU A 283 -32.62 17.03 7.33
C GLU A 283 -31.79 16.49 8.50
N ALA A 284 -30.71 17.17 8.85
CA ALA A 284 -29.83 16.79 9.96
C ALA A 284 -30.24 17.51 11.26
N ARG A 285 -30.61 16.76 12.30
CA ARG A 285 -31.06 17.29 13.60
C ARG A 285 -30.11 16.94 14.73
N GLY A 286 -30.04 17.81 15.74
CA GLY A 286 -29.25 17.58 16.95
C GLY A 286 -27.75 17.49 16.69
N MET A 287 -27.23 18.32 15.79
CA MET A 287 -25.82 18.32 15.41
C MET A 287 -24.91 18.54 16.63
N LYS A 288 -23.93 17.65 16.82
CA LYS A 288 -22.88 17.77 17.84
C LYS A 288 -21.51 17.61 17.21
N THR A 289 -20.63 18.58 17.49
CA THR A 289 -19.22 18.55 17.06
C THR A 289 -18.39 17.72 18.03
N GLY A 290 -17.69 16.72 17.51
CA GLY A 290 -16.74 15.92 18.27
C GLY A 290 -15.31 16.45 18.22
N LYS A 291 -14.41 15.75 18.91
CA LYS A 291 -12.98 16.09 18.95
C LYS A 291 -12.33 15.88 17.58
N VAL A 292 -11.46 16.82 17.18
CA VAL A 292 -10.69 16.72 15.93
C VAL A 292 -9.81 15.47 15.93
N LEU A 293 -9.94 14.67 14.88
CA LEU A 293 -9.14 13.49 14.62
C LEU A 293 -8.10 13.81 13.55
N ARG A 294 -6.82 13.79 13.91
CA ARG A 294 -5.73 13.89 12.94
C ARG A 294 -5.42 12.53 12.31
N HIS A 295 -5.31 12.51 10.99
CA HIS A 295 -4.80 11.37 10.23
C HIS A 295 -3.62 11.81 9.35
N SER A 296 -2.48 11.14 9.51
CA SER A 296 -1.24 11.53 8.84
C SER A 296 -1.00 10.68 7.60
N PHE A 297 -0.83 11.33 6.45
CA PHE A 297 -0.29 10.74 5.24
C PHE A 297 1.20 11.06 5.13
N SER A 298 1.88 10.41 4.18
CA SER A 298 3.31 10.65 3.91
C SER A 298 3.63 12.06 3.40
N HIS A 299 2.63 12.81 2.92
CA HIS A 299 2.81 14.08 2.22
C HIS A 299 1.92 15.23 2.76
N PHE A 300 1.00 14.97 3.70
CA PHE A 300 0.18 15.98 4.37
C PHE A 300 -0.51 15.39 5.62
N HIS A 301 -1.06 16.25 6.47
CA HIS A 301 -1.97 15.85 7.55
C HIS A 301 -3.41 16.20 7.19
N LEU A 302 -4.36 15.33 7.52
CA LEU A 302 -5.78 15.60 7.45
C LEU A 302 -6.36 15.71 8.85
N ASP A 303 -6.87 16.89 9.18
CA ASP A 303 -7.63 17.14 10.40
C ASP A 303 -9.12 16.99 10.10
N ILE A 304 -9.73 16.01 10.76
CA ILE A 304 -11.13 15.63 10.55
C ILE A 304 -11.92 16.11 11.77
N THR A 305 -12.88 16.99 11.54
CA THR A 305 -13.85 17.41 12.56
C THR A 305 -15.12 16.56 12.41
N PRO A 306 -15.37 15.58 13.30
CA PRO A 306 -16.57 14.75 13.21
C PRO A 306 -17.80 15.52 13.69
N ILE A 307 -18.90 15.43 12.94
CA ILE A 307 -20.19 16.02 13.28
C ILE A 307 -21.22 14.90 13.34
N SER A 308 -21.82 14.68 14.51
CA SER A 308 -22.88 13.68 14.67
C SER A 308 -24.26 14.31 14.61
N ALA A 309 -25.20 13.67 13.92
CA ALA A 309 -26.58 14.14 13.82
C ALA A 309 -27.56 12.99 13.53
N HIS A 310 -28.83 13.20 13.85
CA HIS A 310 -29.91 12.32 13.39
C HIS A 310 -30.39 12.77 12.02
N ALA A 311 -30.54 11.82 11.11
CA ALA A 311 -30.98 12.04 9.74
C ALA A 311 -32.47 11.75 9.60
N ARG A 312 -33.20 12.68 8.98
CA ARG A 312 -34.57 12.46 8.49
C ARG A 312 -34.64 12.74 6.99
N PRO A 313 -35.50 12.05 6.23
CA PRO A 313 -35.76 12.42 4.84
C PRO A 313 -36.23 13.88 4.76
N ALA A 314 -35.70 14.66 3.81
CA ALA A 314 -36.20 16.01 3.55
C ALA A 314 -37.42 15.96 2.61
N ASP A 315 -38.43 16.79 2.88
CA ASP A 315 -39.72 16.81 2.15
C ASP A 315 -39.59 17.11 0.63
N HIS A 316 -38.45 17.66 0.18
CA HIS A 316 -38.17 18.02 -1.22
C HIS A 316 -36.76 17.63 -1.68
N ALA A 317 -36.35 16.39 -1.42
CA ALA A 317 -35.05 15.89 -1.86
C ALA A 317 -35.02 15.57 -3.37
N VAL A 318 -34.08 16.15 -4.11
CA VAL A 318 -33.69 15.67 -5.44
C VAL A 318 -32.87 14.39 -5.24
N MET A 319 -33.25 13.29 -5.91
CA MET A 319 -32.52 12.02 -5.81
C MET A 319 -31.07 12.18 -6.31
N ALA A 320 -30.10 12.29 -5.40
CA ALA A 320 -28.69 12.17 -5.72
C ALA A 320 -28.25 10.70 -5.81
N SER A 321 -27.38 10.40 -6.78
CA SER A 321 -26.91 9.10 -7.32
C SER A 321 -26.86 7.84 -6.42
N ASP A 322 -26.89 6.68 -7.10
CA ASP A 322 -26.94 5.28 -6.65
C ASP A 322 -25.81 4.75 -5.74
N GLU A 323 -24.98 5.60 -5.12
CA GLU A 323 -23.78 5.17 -4.38
C GLU A 323 -23.80 5.55 -2.89
N ARG A 324 -24.92 5.29 -2.21
CA ARG A 324 -25.09 5.49 -0.76
C ARG A 324 -25.52 4.19 -0.06
N VAL A 325 -25.13 4.01 1.21
CA VAL A 325 -25.57 2.88 2.04
C VAL A 325 -25.81 3.31 3.49
N TRP A 326 -26.82 2.72 4.13
CA TRP A 326 -27.04 2.82 5.58
C TRP A 326 -26.31 1.67 6.27
N TYR A 327 -25.09 1.95 6.72
CA TYR A 327 -24.18 0.97 7.31
C TYR A 327 -24.51 0.70 8.77
N ASN A 328 -24.69 -0.57 9.13
CA ASN A 328 -24.88 -0.98 10.51
C ASN A 328 -23.54 -1.11 11.23
N SER A 329 -23.20 -0.18 12.11
CA SER A 329 -21.93 -0.26 12.86
C SER A 329 -21.90 -1.38 13.92
N ARG A 330 -23.06 -1.92 14.32
CA ARG A 330 -23.18 -3.03 15.28
C ARG A 330 -23.05 -4.40 14.62
N GLN A 331 -23.36 -4.48 13.33
CA GLN A 331 -23.14 -5.66 12.49
C GLN A 331 -22.33 -5.21 11.27
N PRO A 332 -21.00 -5.06 11.42
CA PRO A 332 -20.13 -4.55 10.38
C PRO A 332 -20.26 -5.38 9.10
N ASP A 333 -20.79 -4.76 8.04
CA ASP A 333 -20.85 -5.37 6.71
C ASP A 333 -19.49 -5.34 6.01
N SER A 334 -19.41 -6.03 4.87
CA SER A 334 -18.24 -6.25 4.03
C SER A 334 -17.68 -5.01 3.31
N HIS A 335 -18.03 -3.79 3.71
CA HIS A 335 -17.59 -2.58 3.00
C HIS A 335 -16.12 -2.21 3.30
N GLY A 336 -15.36 -1.87 2.26
CA GLY A 336 -14.01 -1.34 2.42
C GLY A 336 -14.02 0.08 3.00
N LEU A 337 -13.57 0.25 4.25
CA LEU A 337 -13.54 1.55 4.95
C LEU A 337 -12.11 2.07 5.19
N PRO A 338 -11.86 3.39 5.09
CA PRO A 338 -10.61 4.00 5.54
C PRO A 338 -10.41 3.84 7.05
N ALA A 339 -9.15 3.73 7.49
CA ALA A 339 -8.80 3.63 8.91
C ALA A 339 -9.39 4.75 9.79
N PRO A 340 -9.37 6.06 9.42
CA PRO A 340 -10.02 7.07 10.24
C PRO A 340 -11.54 6.93 10.31
N VAL A 341 -12.18 6.46 9.23
CA VAL A 341 -13.63 6.23 9.21
C VAL A 341 -13.99 5.06 10.13
N LYS A 342 -13.24 3.94 10.09
CA LYS A 342 -13.43 2.82 11.04
C LYS A 342 -13.36 3.30 12.49
N ARG A 343 -12.34 4.09 12.84
CA ARG A 343 -12.16 4.68 14.19
C ARG A 343 -13.32 5.60 14.60
N LEU A 344 -13.93 6.33 13.66
CA LEU A 344 -15.09 7.18 13.94
C LEU A 344 -16.40 6.39 14.11
N LEU A 345 -16.49 5.21 13.50
CA LEU A 345 -17.67 4.33 13.57
C LEU A 345 -17.64 3.38 14.77
N GLU A 346 -16.44 3.09 15.30
CA GLU A 346 -16.29 2.36 16.55
C GLU A 346 -17.04 3.09 17.67
N PRO A 347 -17.86 2.39 18.47
CA PRO A 347 -18.47 3.00 19.64
C PRO A 347 -17.36 3.59 20.50
N THR A 348 -17.40 4.89 20.78
CA THR A 348 -16.62 5.44 21.87
C THR A 348 -17.01 4.62 23.10
N GLN A 349 -16.10 3.78 23.59
CA GLN A 349 -16.17 3.37 24.98
C GLN A 349 -16.10 4.69 25.74
N ASP A 350 -17.27 5.18 26.18
CA ASP A 350 -17.33 6.16 27.22
C ASP A 350 -16.49 5.56 28.34
N LYS A 351 -15.31 6.12 28.56
CA LYS A 351 -14.73 6.08 29.90
C LYS A 351 -15.62 6.98 30.75
N SER A 352 -16.85 6.51 31.01
CA SER A 352 -17.58 6.90 32.20
C SER A 352 -16.72 6.41 33.35
N ASN A 353 -15.86 7.30 33.82
CA ASN A 353 -15.21 7.17 35.10
C ASN A 353 -16.37 7.03 36.10
N PRO A 354 -16.57 5.87 36.75
CA PRO A 354 -17.47 5.82 37.88
C PRO A 354 -16.83 6.67 38.98
N GLU A 355 -17.61 7.60 39.51
CA GLU A 355 -17.71 8.00 40.94
C GLU A 355 -16.40 7.96 41.76
N GLN A 356 -15.92 9.12 42.19
CA GLN A 356 -16.11 9.61 43.58
C GLN A 356 -15.49 8.69 44.64
N GLU A 357 -14.27 9.03 45.07
CA GLU A 357 -13.94 9.37 46.46
C GLU A 357 -12.70 10.28 46.49
#